data_AF-J9H1S1-F1
#
_entry.id   AF-J9H1S1-F1
#
_cell.length_a   1.000
_cell.length_b   1.000
_cell.length_c   1.000
_cell.angle_alpha   90.00
_cell.angle_beta   90.00
_cell.angle_gamma   90.00
#
_symmetry.space_group_name_H-M   'P 1'
#
loop_
_entity.id
_entity.type
_entity.pdbx_description
1 polymer ?
#
loop_
_entity_poly.entity_id
_entity_poly.type
_entity_poly.pdbx_seq_one_letter_code
_entity_poly.pdbx_strand_id
1 'polypeptide(L)'
;MEELIVEFMDDTDVMVYLTVGFHSDKSLVIRLEHIDSNYPDEDYVKDARIEKEDAYRMAVRLRVGLLDLPAYLSSRFGREVGVPGPSEGVQAFEELLYFVRSCGVRYALKKYK
;
A
#
# COMPACT_ATOMS: atom_id res chain seq x y z
N MET A 1 -7.83 -3.31 11.12
CA MET A 1 -6.45 -3.78 11.26
C MET A 1 -5.72 -3.28 10.03
N GLU A 2 -4.69 -2.49 10.27
CA GLU A 2 -3.89 -1.79 9.27
C GLU A 2 -2.44 -2.09 9.62
N GLU A 3 -1.66 -2.44 8.60
CA GLU A 3 -0.27 -2.82 8.70
C GLU A 3 0.55 -1.82 7.88
N LEU A 4 1.62 -1.31 8.49
CA LEU A 4 2.62 -0.54 7.77
C LEU A 4 3.42 -1.50 6.88
N ILE A 5 3.56 -1.16 5.60
CA ILE A 5 4.46 -1.86 4.69
C ILE A 5 5.76 -1.09 4.60
N VAL A 6 5.67 0.23 4.43
CA VAL A 6 6.85 1.09 4.24
C VAL A 6 6.64 2.42 4.92
N GLU A 7 7.68 2.90 5.59
CA GLU A 7 7.81 4.27 6.05
C GLU A 7 9.18 4.77 5.60
N PHE A 8 9.17 5.87 4.84
CA PHE A 8 10.38 6.52 4.37
C PHE A 8 10.35 8.01 4.70
N MET A 9 11.52 8.50 5.07
CA MET A 9 11.83 9.90 5.27
C MET A 9 13.20 10.13 4.64
N ASP A 10 13.31 11.12 3.77
CA ASP A 10 14.59 11.56 3.21
C ASP A 10 15.05 12.87 3.87
N ASP A 11 16.34 13.19 3.69
CA ASP A 11 16.98 14.42 4.16
C ASP A 11 16.39 15.70 3.50
N THR A 12 15.43 15.52 2.57
CA THR A 12 14.73 16.58 1.82
C THR A 12 13.35 16.93 2.41
N ASP A 13 13.03 16.47 3.62
CA ASP A 13 11.74 16.62 4.32
C ASP A 13 10.52 16.03 3.58
N VAL A 14 10.78 15.10 2.66
CA VAL A 14 9.77 14.30 1.98
C VAL A 14 9.57 12.99 2.74
N MET A 15 8.33 12.70 3.09
CA MET A 15 7.90 11.47 3.74
C MET A 15 6.96 10.67 2.84
N VAL A 16 7.17 9.36 2.78
CA VAL A 16 6.32 8.43 2.04
C VAL A 16 5.92 7.27 2.94
N TYR A 17 4.61 7.06 3.07
CA TYR A 17 4.02 5.96 3.82
C TYR A 17 3.28 5.02 2.87
N LEU A 18 3.53 3.72 2.99
CA LEU A 18 2.75 2.68 2.33
C LEU A 18 2.11 1.81 3.40
N THR A 19 0.79 1.83 3.50
CA THR A 19 0.04 0.99 4.43
C THR A 19 -0.89 0.05 3.68
N VAL A 20 -1.28 -1.04 4.35
CA VAL A 20 -2.31 -1.94 3.87
C VAL A 20 -3.25 -2.31 5.00
N GLY A 21 -4.55 -2.28 4.74
CA GLY A 21 -5.54 -2.59 5.75
C GLY A 21 -6.92 -2.82 5.19
N PHE A 22 -7.84 -3.21 6.07
CA PHE A 22 -9.25 -3.33 5.70
C PHE A 22 -10.01 -2.05 6.03
N HIS A 23 -10.78 -1.56 5.06
CA HIS A 23 -11.78 -0.54 5.27
C HIS A 23 -13.03 -1.13 5.96
N SER A 24 -13.96 -0.29 6.42
CA SER A 24 -15.15 -0.70 7.18
C SER A 24 -16.10 -1.64 6.43
N ASP A 25 -16.15 -1.55 5.11
CA ASP A 25 -16.90 -2.44 4.21
C ASP A 25 -16.13 -3.71 3.82
N LYS A 26 -14.98 -3.95 4.45
CA LYS A 26 -14.12 -5.12 4.26
C LYS A 26 -13.41 -5.17 2.91
N SER A 27 -13.38 -4.06 2.15
CA SER A 27 -12.43 -3.92 1.04
C SER A 27 -11.00 -3.84 1.59
N LEU A 28 -10.06 -4.51 0.93
CA LEU A 28 -8.64 -4.33 1.22
C LEU A 28 -8.17 -3.05 0.54
N VAL A 29 -7.49 -2.18 1.29
CA VAL A 29 -6.96 -0.90 0.80
C VAL A 29 -5.45 -0.93 0.96
N ILE A 30 -4.76 -0.61 -0.13
CA ILE A 30 -3.33 -0.29 -0.12
C ILE A 30 -3.24 1.22 -0.31
N ARG A 31 -2.62 1.92 0.63
CA ARG A 31 -2.53 3.38 0.64
C ARG A 31 -1.08 3.82 0.54
N LEU A 32 -0.84 4.76 -0.37
CA LEU A 32 0.41 5.52 -0.46
C LEU A 32 0.13 6.96 -0.03
N GLU A 33 0.76 7.44 1.02
CA GLU A 33 0.76 8.84 1.43
C GLU A 33 2.12 9.45 1.08
N HIS A 34 2.11 10.61 0.44
CA HIS A 34 3.30 11.36 0.09
C HIS A 34 3.16 12.77 0.65
N ILE A 35 4.10 13.16 1.50
CA ILE A 35 4.11 14.42 2.22
C ILE A 35 5.43 15.11 1.91
N ASP A 36 5.38 16.33 1.40
CA ASP A 36 6.56 17.16 1.14
C ASP A 36 6.46 18.42 2.01
N SER A 37 7.25 18.46 3.09
CA SER A 37 7.18 19.58 4.05
C SER A 37 7.67 20.90 3.44
N ASN A 38 8.49 20.83 2.39
CA ASN A 38 8.99 22.00 1.66
C ASN A 38 7.97 22.50 0.63
N TYR A 39 7.12 21.61 0.10
CA TYR A 39 6.06 21.91 -0.85
C TYR A 39 4.73 21.23 -0.48
N PRO A 40 4.01 21.69 0.57
CA PRO A 40 2.78 21.04 1.03
C PRO A 40 1.66 21.01 -0.02
N ASP A 41 1.73 21.87 -1.03
CA ASP A 41 0.82 21.85 -2.18
C ASP A 41 1.01 20.64 -3.10
N GLU A 42 2.10 19.89 -2.93
CA GLU A 42 2.40 18.65 -3.66
C GLU A 42 2.00 17.39 -2.87
N ASP A 43 1.49 17.55 -1.64
CA ASP A 43 1.01 16.43 -0.82
C ASP A 43 -0.11 15.66 -1.53
N TYR A 44 -0.09 14.33 -1.38
CA TYR A 44 -1.16 13.51 -1.90
C TYR A 44 -1.29 12.16 -1.19
N VAL A 45 -2.50 11.61 -1.29
CA VAL A 45 -2.80 10.22 -0.93
C VAL A 45 -3.26 9.46 -2.17
N LYS A 46 -2.79 8.23 -2.38
CA LYS A 46 -3.30 7.30 -3.39
C LYS A 46 -3.78 6.02 -2.72
N ASP A 47 -5.05 5.69 -2.93
CA ASP A 47 -5.63 4.43 -2.50
C ASP A 47 -5.81 3.51 -3.71
N ALA A 48 -5.38 2.25 -3.55
CA ALA A 48 -5.84 1.13 -4.35
C ALA A 48 -6.81 0.29 -3.53
N ARG A 49 -8.08 0.28 -3.96
CA ARG A 49 -9.16 -0.43 -3.28
C ARG A 49 -9.48 -1.73 -4.00
N ILE A 50 -9.39 -2.83 -3.26
CA ILE A 50 -9.72 -4.18 -3.72
C ILE A 50 -11.00 -4.58 -3.00
N GLU A 51 -12.07 -4.82 -3.76
CA GLU A 51 -13.36 -5.21 -3.21
C GLU A 51 -13.27 -6.52 -2.43
N LYS A 52 -14.17 -6.69 -1.46
CA LYS A 52 -14.14 -7.82 -0.51
C LYS A 52 -14.05 -9.19 -1.20
N GLU A 53 -14.83 -9.41 -2.26
CA GLU A 53 -14.84 -10.69 -3.00
C GLU A 53 -13.51 -10.95 -3.69
N ASP A 54 -12.87 -9.90 -4.22
CA ASP A 54 -11.57 -9.99 -4.86
C ASP A 54 -10.45 -10.16 -3.82
N ALA A 55 -10.51 -9.47 -2.69
CA ALA A 55 -9.61 -9.70 -1.56
C ALA A 55 -9.70 -11.15 -1.07
N TYR A 56 -10.91 -11.72 -0.98
CA TYR A 56 -11.10 -13.12 -0.65
C TYR A 56 -10.47 -14.08 -1.68
N ARG A 57 -10.66 -13.82 -2.97
CA ARG A 57 -10.00 -14.61 -4.04
C ARG A 57 -8.48 -14.55 -3.94
N MET A 58 -7.94 -13.38 -3.63
CA MET A 58 -6.50 -13.19 -3.41
C MET A 58 -6.02 -14.05 -2.23
N ALA A 59 -6.71 -14.00 -1.09
CA ALA A 59 -6.38 -14.82 0.09
C ALA A 59 -6.36 -16.32 -0.23
N VAL A 60 -7.39 -16.82 -0.93
CA VAL A 60 -7.48 -18.24 -1.35
C VAL A 60 -6.30 -18.62 -2.25
N ARG A 61 -5.97 -17.77 -3.24
CA ARG A 61 -4.85 -18.03 -4.16
C ARG A 61 -3.51 -18.08 -3.43
N LEU A 62 -3.33 -17.22 -2.44
CA LEU A 62 -2.12 -17.11 -1.63
C LEU A 62 -2.06 -18.14 -0.48
N ARG A 63 -3.14 -18.88 -0.25
CA ARG A 63 -3.29 -19.86 0.85
C ARG A 63 -3.08 -19.23 2.23
N VAL A 64 -3.59 -18.02 2.42
CA VAL A 64 -3.58 -17.30 3.71
C VAL A 64 -5.00 -16.96 4.13
N GLY A 65 -5.22 -16.68 5.42
CA GLY A 65 -6.51 -16.17 5.88
C GLY A 65 -6.78 -14.78 5.30
N LEU A 66 -8.05 -14.46 5.03
CA LEU A 66 -8.43 -13.13 4.53
C LEU A 66 -7.93 -12.02 5.47
N LEU A 67 -8.11 -12.20 6.77
CA LEU A 67 -7.68 -11.22 7.77
C LEU A 67 -6.16 -11.13 7.91
N ASP A 68 -5.43 -12.14 7.42
CA ASP A 68 -3.97 -12.18 7.45
C ASP A 68 -3.34 -11.55 6.19
N LEU A 69 -4.15 -11.13 5.20
CA LEU A 69 -3.65 -10.49 3.98
C LEU A 69 -2.78 -9.26 4.25
N PRO A 70 -3.20 -8.31 5.12
CA PRO A 70 -2.35 -7.16 5.45
C PRO A 70 -0.98 -7.58 6.00
N ALA A 71 -0.95 -8.49 6.97
CA ALA A 71 0.29 -8.97 7.58
C ALA A 71 1.15 -9.76 6.58
N TYR A 72 0.54 -10.57 5.72
CA TYR A 72 1.24 -11.27 4.64
C TYR A 72 1.89 -10.30 3.65
N LEU A 73 1.17 -9.25 3.24
CA LEU A 73 1.69 -8.24 2.31
C LEU A 73 2.80 -7.41 2.97
N SER A 74 2.62 -6.99 4.23
CA SER A 74 3.66 -6.30 4.99
C SER A 74 4.90 -7.18 5.15
N SER A 75 4.77 -8.45 5.53
CA SER A 75 5.91 -9.36 5.63
C SER A 75 6.64 -9.61 4.30
N ARG A 76 5.92 -9.52 3.17
CA ARG A 76 6.48 -9.82 1.84
C ARG A 76 7.11 -8.60 1.18
N PHE A 77 6.51 -7.43 1.35
CA PHE A 77 6.91 -6.18 0.70
C PHE A 77 7.51 -5.16 1.66
N GLY A 78 7.53 -5.47 2.96
CA GLY A 78 8.14 -4.66 3.98
C GLY A 78 9.61 -4.43 3.68
N ARG A 79 10.03 -3.17 3.77
CA ARG A 79 11.42 -2.74 3.58
C ARG A 79 11.93 -2.16 4.89
N GLU A 80 13.22 -2.34 5.19
CA GLU A 80 13.83 -1.71 6.36
C GLU A 80 13.74 -0.19 6.26
N VAL A 81 13.43 0.46 7.38
CA VAL A 81 13.34 1.91 7.50
C VAL A 81 14.71 2.52 7.20
N GLY A 82 14.76 3.51 6.31
CA GLY A 82 15.96 4.31 6.04
C GLY A 82 16.71 4.00 4.74
N VAL A 83 16.38 2.92 4.01
CA VAL A 83 16.86 2.71 2.63
C VAL A 83 15.77 1.96 1.85
N PRO A 84 15.13 2.57 0.82
CA PRO A 84 15.57 3.68 -0.01
C PRO A 84 14.63 4.92 0.04
N GLY A 85 14.86 5.94 -0.81
CA GLY A 85 14.17 7.25 -0.76
C GLY A 85 12.70 7.29 -1.23
N PRO A 86 12.08 8.48 -1.30
CA PRO A 86 10.66 8.68 -1.63
C PRO A 86 10.23 8.05 -2.95
N SER A 87 11.09 8.09 -3.98
CA SER A 87 10.83 7.44 -5.27
C SER A 87 10.62 5.93 -5.16
N GLU A 88 11.30 5.30 -4.22
CA GLU A 88 11.26 3.86 -3.99
C GLU A 88 10.03 3.46 -3.17
N GLY A 89 9.49 4.36 -2.34
CA GLY A 89 8.16 4.19 -1.75
C GLY A 89 7.06 4.16 -2.80
N VAL A 90 7.14 5.07 -3.78
CA VAL A 90 6.24 5.06 -4.95
C VAL A 90 6.42 3.79 -5.78
N GLN A 91 7.67 3.34 -5.98
CA GLN A 91 7.95 2.09 -6.69
C GLN A 91 7.41 0.87 -5.95
N ALA A 92 7.55 0.81 -4.62
CA ALA A 92 7.02 -0.27 -3.80
C ALA A 92 5.49 -0.36 -3.90
N PHE A 93 4.79 0.78 -3.97
CA PHE A 93 3.36 0.80 -4.25
C PHE A 93 3.05 0.16 -5.61
N GLU A 94 3.73 0.56 -6.69
CA GLU A 94 3.52 -0.02 -8.03
C GLU A 94 3.83 -1.52 -8.12
N GLU A 95 4.90 -1.98 -7.44
CA GLU A 95 5.24 -3.40 -7.32
C GLU A 95 4.11 -4.19 -6.63
N LEU A 96 3.54 -3.64 -5.57
CA LEU A 96 2.46 -4.26 -4.83
C LEU A 96 1.17 -4.30 -5.68
N LEU A 97 0.87 -3.25 -6.43
CA LEU A 97 -0.24 -3.24 -7.39
C LEU A 97 -0.03 -4.24 -8.54
N TYR A 98 1.19 -4.39 -9.02
CA TYR A 98 1.52 -5.43 -10.00
C TYR A 98 1.27 -6.82 -9.43
N PHE A 99 1.69 -7.07 -8.18
CA PHE A 99 1.44 -8.33 -7.49
C PHE A 99 -0.05 -8.63 -7.30
N VAL A 100 -0.85 -7.63 -6.91
CA VAL A 100 -2.31 -7.76 -6.80
C VAL A 100 -2.92 -8.17 -8.16
N ARG A 101 -2.52 -7.51 -9.26
CA ARG A 101 -2.95 -7.91 -10.62
C ARG A 101 -2.51 -9.33 -10.98
N SER A 102 -1.29 -9.73 -10.59
CA SER A 102 -0.76 -11.08 -10.81
C SER A 102 -1.58 -12.17 -10.11
N CYS A 103 -2.33 -11.80 -9.05
CA CYS A 103 -3.27 -12.68 -8.38
C CYS A 103 -4.61 -12.84 -9.13
N GLY A 104 -4.78 -12.15 -10.27
CA GLY A 104 -6.00 -12.19 -11.08
C GLY A 104 -7.15 -11.34 -10.54
N VAL A 105 -6.86 -10.40 -9.63
CA VAL A 105 -7.86 -9.54 -8.99
C VAL A 105 -7.74 -8.10 -9.48
N ARG A 106 -8.84 -7.35 -9.41
CA ARG A 106 -8.90 -5.95 -9.83
C ARG A 106 -8.84 -5.04 -8.61
N TYR A 107 -8.44 -3.81 -8.85
CA TYR A 107 -8.54 -2.72 -7.89
C TYR A 107 -9.02 -1.45 -8.57
N ALA A 108 -9.60 -0.54 -7.80
CA ALA A 108 -9.88 0.82 -8.22
C ALA A 108 -8.82 1.76 -7.61
N LEU A 109 -8.24 2.62 -8.44
CA LEU A 109 -7.30 3.66 -7.98
C LEU A 109 -8.03 4.96 -7.74
N LYS A 110 -7.70 5.64 -6.64
CA LYS A 110 -8.16 7.00 -6.36
C LYS A 110 -7.03 7.81 -5.74
N LYS A 111 -6.82 9.03 -6.26
CA LYS A 111 -5.87 10.00 -5.72
C LYS A 111 -6.65 11.11 -5.01
N TYR A 112 -6.14 11.54 -3.88
CA TYR A 112 -6.63 12.64 -3.04
C TYR A 112 -5.49 13.65 -2.85
N LYS A 113 -5.86 14.90 -2.59
CA LYS A 113 -4.98 15.96 -2.09
C LYS A 113 -5.33 16.17 -0.62
#